data_AF-A0A0D6EV12-F1
#
_entry.id   AF-A0A0D6EV12-F1
#
_cell.length_a   1.000
_cell.length_b   1.000
_cell.length_c   1.000
_cell.angle_alpha   90.00
_cell.angle_beta   90.00
_cell.angle_gamma   90.00
#
_symmetry.space_group_name_H-M   'P 1'
#
loop_
_entity.id
_entity.type
_entity.pdbx_description
1 polymer ?
#
loop_
_entity_poly.entity_id
_entity_poly.type
_entity_poly.pdbx_seq_one_letter_code
_entity_poly.pdbx_strand_id
1 'polypeptide(L)'
;MFLNSCLYPFAITLLAVFWLFVNNTLLSQTISSNLSSNATFTILNSLRHQNAALINFAMFIPALWIYASFLSTKGAGDSGLIWIFASVWDSYAHSKYPSQKRWGHLISLLVVTGLWLGGAYGLFLGYQIHS
;
A
#
# COMPACT_ATOMS: atom_id res chain seq x y z
N MET A 1 -21.67 9.00 15.78
CA MET A 1 -20.91 9.79 14.79
C MET A 1 -19.51 9.20 14.52
N PHE A 2 -18.78 8.74 15.55
CA PHE A 2 -17.43 8.12 15.40
C PHE A 2 -17.37 6.89 14.48
N LEU A 3 -18.36 5.99 14.55
CA LEU A 3 -18.37 4.73 13.79
C LEU A 3 -18.38 4.95 12.26
N ASN A 4 -19.16 5.91 11.76
CA ASN A 4 -19.19 6.23 10.32
C ASN A 4 -17.89 6.87 9.84
N SER A 5 -17.21 7.64 10.70
CA SER A 5 -15.94 8.29 10.36
C SER A 5 -14.79 7.28 10.24
N CYS A 6 -14.77 6.24 11.07
CA CYS A 6 -13.73 5.20 11.02
C CYS A 6 -14.00 4.09 10.00
N LEU A 7 -15.25 3.94 9.55
CA LEU A 7 -15.65 2.84 8.65
C LEU A 7 -14.93 2.88 7.30
N TYR A 8 -14.67 4.08 6.78
CA TYR A 8 -14.02 4.30 5.48
C TYR A 8 -12.53 3.93 5.47
N PRO A 9 -11.67 4.45 6.38
CA PRO A 9 -10.28 3.98 6.49
C PRO A 9 -10.22 2.50 6.89
N PHE A 10 -11.17 2.01 7.70
CA PHE A 10 -11.24 0.58 8.05
C PHE A 10 -11.47 -0.30 6.82
N ALA A 11 -12.45 0.04 5.97
CA ALA A 11 -12.71 -0.68 4.72
C ALA A 11 -11.48 -0.74 3.81
N ILE A 12 -10.71 0.36 3.75
CA ILE A 12 -9.47 0.42 2.97
C ILE A 12 -8.38 -0.45 3.58
N THR A 13 -8.21 -0.43 4.90
CA THR A 13 -7.25 -1.34 5.54
C THR A 13 -7.60 -2.81 5.29
N LEU A 14 -8.89 -3.16 5.34
CA LEU A 14 -9.35 -4.51 5.03
C LEU A 14 -9.08 -4.88 3.57
N LEU A 15 -9.33 -3.97 2.63
CA LEU A 15 -9.04 -4.18 1.21
C LEU A 15 -7.53 -4.27 0.92
N ALA A 16 -6.71 -3.49 1.63
CA ALA A 16 -5.25 -3.54 1.53
C ALA A 16 -4.70 -4.86 2.10
N VAL A 17 -5.26 -5.37 3.20
CA VAL A 17 -4.94 -6.70 3.74
C VAL A 17 -5.31 -7.80 2.75
N PHE A 18 -6.52 -7.71 2.16
CA PHE A 18 -6.96 -8.66 1.13
C PHE A 18 -6.01 -8.65 -0.09
N TRP A 19 -5.58 -7.47 -0.53
CA TRP A 19 -4.59 -7.33 -1.59
C TRP A 19 -3.25 -8.00 -1.24
N LEU A 20 -2.76 -7.80 -0.02
CA LEU A 20 -1.52 -8.43 0.45
C LEU A 20 -1.64 -9.95 0.55
N PHE A 21 -2.82 -10.45 0.94
CA PHE A 21 -3.13 -11.88 0.93
C PHE A 21 -3.06 -12.48 -0.48
N VAL A 22 -3.66 -11.83 -1.48
CA VAL A 22 -3.59 -12.26 -2.88
C VAL A 22 -2.14 -12.27 -3.40
N ASN A 23 -1.34 -11.26 -3.07
CA ASN A 23 0.08 -11.25 -3.47
C ASN A 23 0.88 -12.39 -2.82
N ASN A 24 0.59 -12.72 -1.56
CA ASN A 24 1.23 -13.84 -0.86
C ASN A 24 0.89 -15.19 -1.49
N THR A 25 -0.36 -15.41 -1.90
CA THR A 25 -0.76 -16.67 -2.56
C THR A 25 -0.11 -16.80 -3.94
N LEU A 26 -0.06 -15.72 -4.73
CA LEU A 26 0.61 -15.70 -6.03
C LEU A 26 2.12 -15.98 -5.91
N LEU A 27 2.77 -15.42 -4.90
CA LEU A 27 4.17 -15.72 -4.62
C LEU A 27 4.37 -17.19 -4.23
N SER A 28 3.55 -17.72 -3.32
CA SER A 28 3.66 -19.11 -2.88
C SER A 28 3.54 -20.09 -4.05
N GLN A 29 2.60 -19.83 -4.97
CA GLN A 29 2.47 -20.58 -6.23
C GLN A 29 3.74 -20.48 -7.08
N THR A 30 4.26 -19.27 -7.28
CA THR A 30 5.47 -19.02 -8.09
C THR A 30 6.70 -19.73 -7.51
N ILE A 31 6.85 -19.76 -6.18
CA ILE A 31 7.94 -20.47 -5.52
C ILE A 31 7.77 -21.98 -5.73
N SER A 32 6.56 -22.52 -5.50
CA SER A 32 6.29 -23.95 -5.65
C SER A 32 6.54 -24.47 -7.06
N SER A 33 6.19 -23.68 -8.09
CA SER A 33 6.36 -24.07 -9.49
C SER A 33 7.81 -23.98 -9.97
N ASN A 34 8.60 -23.04 -9.42
CA ASN A 34 9.99 -22.81 -9.83
C ASN A 34 11.01 -23.58 -8.98
N LEU A 35 10.59 -24.18 -7.85
CA LEU A 35 11.45 -25.05 -7.05
C LEU A 35 11.91 -26.29 -7.84
N SER A 36 11.06 -26.80 -8.73
CA SER A 36 11.36 -27.97 -9.56
C SER A 36 12.31 -27.66 -10.73
N SER A 37 12.33 -26.41 -11.20
CA SER A 37 13.11 -25.98 -12.37
C SER A 37 14.46 -25.32 -12.02
N ASN A 38 14.85 -25.29 -10.74
CA ASN A 38 16.08 -24.67 -10.24
C ASN A 38 16.24 -23.19 -10.62
N ALA A 39 15.12 -22.47 -10.79
CA ALA A 39 15.10 -21.08 -11.24
C ALA A 39 15.29 -20.10 -10.06
N THR A 40 16.48 -20.10 -9.46
CA THR A 40 16.82 -19.26 -8.30
C THR A 40 16.64 -17.76 -8.56
N PHE A 41 16.94 -17.30 -9.78
CA PHE A 41 16.81 -15.89 -10.14
C PHE A 41 15.35 -15.39 -10.17
N THR A 42 14.41 -16.19 -10.66
CA THR A 42 12.98 -15.81 -10.70
C THR A 42 12.39 -15.78 -9.29
N ILE A 43 12.76 -16.74 -8.44
CA ILE A 43 12.37 -16.80 -7.02
C ILE A 43 12.90 -15.57 -6.26
N LEU A 44 14.16 -15.19 -6.47
CA LEU A 44 14.76 -14.03 -5.80
C LEU A 44 14.06 -12.72 -6.20
N ASN A 45 13.71 -12.57 -7.49
CA ASN A 45 13.02 -11.39 -7.98
C ASN A 45 11.59 -11.27 -7.42
N SER A 46 10.85 -12.38 -7.35
CA SER A 46 9.51 -12.40 -6.78
C SER A 46 9.52 -12.10 -5.28
N LEU A 47 10.50 -12.63 -4.53
CA LEU A 47 10.71 -12.30 -3.11
C LEU A 47 11.05 -10.82 -2.92
N ARG A 48 11.90 -10.24 -3.77
CA ARG A 48 12.24 -8.81 -3.72
C ARG A 48 11.03 -7.92 -3.99
N HIS A 49 10.16 -8.30 -4.93
CA HIS A 49 8.92 -7.58 -5.21
C HIS A 49 7.95 -7.65 -4.02
N GLN A 50 7.78 -8.82 -3.41
CA GLN A 50 6.94 -8.99 -2.22
C GLN A 50 7.47 -8.16 -1.04
N ASN A 51 8.79 -8.16 -0.80
CA ASN A 51 9.36 -7.36 0.29
C ASN A 51 9.11 -5.86 0.07
N ALA A 52 9.22 -5.36 -1.15
CA ALA A 52 8.88 -3.97 -1.46
C ALA A 52 7.39 -3.66 -1.22
N ALA A 53 6.49 -4.58 -1.54
CA ALA A 53 5.06 -4.44 -1.28
C ALA A 53 4.75 -4.43 0.24
N LEU A 54 5.40 -5.31 1.01
CA LEU A 54 5.30 -5.37 2.48
C LEU A 54 5.80 -4.09 3.15
N ILE A 55 6.97 -3.58 2.74
CA ILE A 55 7.51 -2.32 3.26
C ILE A 55 6.56 -1.16 2.96
N ASN A 56 6.05 -1.07 1.73
CA ASN A 56 5.12 -0.03 1.33
C ASN A 56 3.79 -0.11 2.11
N PHE A 57 3.27 -1.32 2.34
CA PHE A 57 2.08 -1.55 3.16
C PHE A 57 2.28 -1.15 4.63
N ALA A 58 3.43 -1.52 5.21
CA ALA A 58 3.78 -1.17 6.58
C ALA A 58 3.93 0.34 6.78
N MET A 59 4.34 1.09 5.74
CA MET A 59 4.39 2.55 5.76
C MET A 59 3.03 3.20 5.52
N PHE A 60 2.16 2.56 4.72
CA PHE A 60 0.85 3.09 4.34
C PHE A 60 -0.17 3.05 5.48
N ILE A 61 -0.29 1.94 6.21
CA ILE A 61 -1.28 1.80 7.30
C ILE A 61 -1.17 2.93 8.33
N PRO A 62 -0.02 3.16 8.99
CA PRO A 62 0.07 4.20 10.00
C PRO A 62 -0.20 5.59 9.41
N ALA A 63 0.27 5.86 8.18
CA ALA A 63 0.01 7.13 7.50
C ALA A 63 -1.48 7.37 7.25
N LEU A 64 -2.20 6.34 6.79
CA LEU A 64 -3.64 6.38 6.56
C LEU A 64 -4.41 6.72 7.84
N TRP A 65 -4.07 6.07 8.95
CA TRP A 65 -4.74 6.29 10.23
C TRP A 65 -4.42 7.66 10.83
N ILE A 66 -3.18 8.14 10.71
CA ILE A 66 -2.80 9.49 11.16
C ILE A 66 -3.58 10.53 10.35
N TYR A 67 -3.59 10.42 9.01
CA TYR A 67 -4.33 11.36 8.17
C TYR A 67 -5.84 11.34 8.48
N ALA A 68 -6.43 10.14 8.64
CA ALA A 68 -7.84 9.98 8.97
C ALA A 68 -8.21 10.60 10.33
N SER A 69 -7.30 10.51 11.31
CA SER A 69 -7.55 10.99 12.68
C SER A 69 -7.38 12.51 12.80
N PHE A 70 -6.42 13.10 12.10
CA PHE A 70 -6.04 14.50 12.29
C PHE A 70 -6.54 15.46 11.21
N LEU A 71 -6.86 14.98 10.00
CA LEU A 71 -7.23 15.86 8.90
C LEU A 71 -8.62 15.55 8.35
N SER A 72 -8.81 14.37 7.76
CA SER A 72 -10.09 14.00 7.14
C SER A 72 -10.18 12.52 6.81
N THR A 73 -11.27 11.89 7.25
CA THR A 73 -11.59 10.50 6.97
C THR A 73 -11.95 10.23 5.51
N LYS A 74 -12.55 11.22 4.81
CA LYS A 74 -12.83 11.13 3.37
C LYS A 74 -11.54 11.19 2.54
N GLY A 75 -10.63 12.13 2.87
CA GLY A 75 -9.36 12.28 2.15
C GLY A 75 -8.41 11.11 2.35
N ALA A 76 -8.35 10.53 3.56
CA ALA A 76 -7.66 9.26 3.82
C ALA A 76 -8.26 8.13 2.97
N GLY A 77 -9.59 8.14 2.88
CA GLY A 77 -10.38 7.29 2.01
C GLY A 77 -9.93 7.25 0.56
N ASP A 78 -10.06 8.38 -0.10
CA ASP A 78 -9.84 8.49 -1.54
C ASP A 78 -8.37 8.24 -1.90
N SER A 79 -7.43 8.73 -1.07
CA SER A 79 -6.00 8.44 -1.23
C SER A 79 -5.67 6.96 -1.03
N GLY A 80 -6.31 6.29 -0.06
CA GLY A 80 -6.15 4.86 0.12
C GLY A 80 -6.70 4.02 -1.04
N LEU A 81 -7.81 4.43 -1.66
CA LEU A 81 -8.29 3.81 -2.90
C LEU A 81 -7.27 3.94 -4.03
N ILE A 82 -6.71 5.15 -4.23
CA ILE A 82 -5.68 5.39 -5.25
C ILE A 82 -4.45 4.51 -4.99
N TRP A 83 -4.04 4.37 -3.73
CA TRP A 83 -2.92 3.48 -3.35
C TRP A 83 -3.19 2.02 -3.71
N ILE A 84 -4.42 1.53 -3.49
CA ILE A 84 -4.80 0.17 -3.86
C ILE A 84 -4.75 -0.01 -5.38
N PHE A 85 -5.36 0.89 -6.16
CA PHE A 85 -5.31 0.82 -7.62
C PHE A 85 -3.87 0.85 -8.16
N ALA A 86 -3.01 1.71 -7.61
CA ALA A 86 -1.61 1.77 -7.97
C ALA A 86 -0.85 0.48 -7.63
N SER A 87 -1.17 -0.12 -6.49
CA SER A 87 -0.57 -1.38 -6.04
C SER A 87 -1.03 -2.56 -6.90
N VAL A 88 -2.31 -2.62 -7.28
CA VAL A 88 -2.85 -3.61 -8.23
C VAL A 88 -2.16 -3.49 -9.58
N TRP A 89 -2.02 -2.26 -10.06
CA TRP A 89 -1.31 -1.99 -11.31
C TRP A 89 0.16 -2.43 -11.26
N ASP A 90 0.86 -2.22 -10.14
CA ASP A 90 2.26 -2.62 -9.98
C ASP A 90 2.43 -4.14 -10.05
N SER A 91 1.59 -4.92 -9.35
CA SER A 91 1.67 -6.38 -9.40
C SER A 91 1.25 -6.95 -10.77
N TYR A 92 0.25 -6.34 -11.43
CA TYR A 92 -0.11 -6.72 -12.80
C TYR A 92 1.02 -6.45 -13.78
N ALA A 93 1.65 -5.28 -13.70
CA ALA A 93 2.80 -4.92 -14.52
C ALA A 93 3.99 -5.86 -14.27
N HIS A 94 4.22 -6.28 -13.03
CA HIS A 94 5.28 -7.24 -12.69
C HIS A 94 5.07 -8.61 -13.35
N SER A 95 3.82 -9.09 -13.44
CA SER A 95 3.48 -10.35 -14.10
C SER A 95 3.64 -10.28 -15.62
N LYS A 96 3.31 -9.13 -16.24
CA LYS A 96 3.29 -9.01 -17.71
C LYS A 96 4.60 -8.52 -18.32
N TYR A 97 5.34 -7.64 -17.63
CA TYR A 97 6.58 -7.04 -18.13
C TYR A 97 7.63 -6.89 -17.01
N PRO A 98 8.46 -7.92 -16.74
CA PRO A 98 9.45 -7.89 -15.66
C PRO A 98 10.57 -6.85 -15.86
N SER A 99 10.73 -6.28 -17.07
CA SER A 99 11.79 -5.32 -17.39
C SER A 99 11.35 -3.86 -17.52
N GLN A 100 10.04 -3.55 -17.42
CA GLN A 100 9.58 -2.17 -17.54
C GLN A 100 9.57 -1.43 -16.20
N LYS A 101 9.80 -0.11 -16.27
CA LYS A 101 9.88 0.81 -15.12
C LYS A 101 8.67 0.60 -14.18
N ARG A 102 8.96 0.43 -12.88
CA ARG A 102 7.97 0.24 -11.79
C ARG A 102 7.17 1.51 -11.51
N TRP A 103 6.36 1.93 -12.48
CA TRP A 103 5.53 3.12 -12.36
C TRP A 103 4.51 2.96 -11.23
N GLY A 104 3.90 1.79 -11.07
CA GLY A 104 2.94 1.54 -9.99
C GLY A 104 3.54 1.78 -8.60
N HIS A 105 4.75 1.27 -8.35
CA HIS A 105 5.48 1.52 -7.10
C HIS A 105 5.75 3.01 -6.83
N LEU A 106 6.09 3.79 -7.86
CA LEU A 106 6.31 5.23 -7.72
C LEU A 106 5.01 5.98 -7.37
N ILE A 107 3.88 5.63 -8.00
CA ILE A 107 2.59 6.22 -7.64
C ILE A 107 2.25 5.87 -6.19
N SER A 108 2.41 4.62 -5.77
CA SER A 108 2.12 4.21 -4.39
C SER A 108 3.00 4.95 -3.38
N LEU A 109 4.29 5.15 -3.67
CA LEU A 109 5.18 5.97 -2.84
C LEU A 109 4.69 7.42 -2.74
N LEU A 110 4.27 8.01 -3.85
CA LEU A 110 3.78 9.39 -3.89
C LEU A 110 2.51 9.56 -3.05
N VAL A 111 1.61 8.57 -3.08
CA VAL A 111 0.42 8.53 -2.24
C VAL A 111 0.79 8.40 -0.75
N VAL A 112 1.72 7.52 -0.40
CA VAL A 112 2.21 7.37 0.98
C VAL A 112 2.84 8.66 1.48
N THR A 113 3.68 9.31 0.67
CA THR A 113 4.28 10.61 1.01
C THR A 113 3.20 11.69 1.19
N GLY A 114 2.18 11.74 0.32
CA GLY A 114 1.06 12.66 0.46
C GLY A 114 0.25 12.45 1.74
N LEU A 115 0.02 11.19 2.12
CA LEU A 115 -0.63 10.82 3.38
C LEU A 115 0.18 11.25 4.60
N TRP A 116 1.51 11.05 4.57
CA TRP A 116 2.41 11.51 5.63
C TRP A 116 2.43 13.03 5.77
N LEU A 117 2.55 13.77 4.65
CA LEU A 117 2.52 15.23 4.65
C LEU A 117 1.18 15.78 5.15
N GLY A 118 0.07 15.20 4.70
CA GLY A 118 -1.26 15.62 5.16
C GLY A 118 -1.52 15.27 6.63
N GLY A 119 -1.01 14.14 7.11
CA GLY A 119 -1.05 13.78 8.53
C GLY A 119 -0.23 14.74 9.40
N ALA A 120 0.98 15.08 8.96
CA ALA A 120 1.83 16.07 9.63
C ALA A 120 1.21 17.47 9.65
N TYR A 121 0.59 17.90 8.54
CA TYR A 121 -0.13 19.16 8.45
C TYR A 121 -1.33 19.20 9.41
N GLY A 122 -2.11 18.12 9.48
CA GLY A 122 -3.22 18.00 10.44
C GLY A 122 -2.76 18.08 11.90
N LEU A 123 -1.63 17.42 12.23
CA LEU A 123 -1.00 17.53 13.55
C LEU A 123 -0.57 18.95 13.88
N PHE A 124 0.07 19.65 12.93
CA PHE A 124 0.52 21.03 13.13
C PHE A 124 -0.67 21.98 13.34
N LEU A 125 -1.75 21.82 12.57
CA LEU A 125 -2.98 22.61 12.73
C LEU A 125 -3.62 22.35 14.11
N GLY A 126 -3.68 21.09 14.54
CA GLY A 126 -4.19 20.71 15.85
C GLY A 126 -3.35 21.26 17.01
N TYR A 127 -2.02 21.31 16.84
CA TYR A 127 -1.12 21.90 17.82
C TYR A 127 -1.30 23.42 17.95
N GLN A 128 -1.51 24.12 16.83
CA GLN A 128 -1.68 25.57 16.82
C GLN A 128 -2.99 26.04 17.48
N ILE A 129 -4.02 25.20 17.52
CA ILE A 129 -5.32 25.52 18.17
C ILE A 129 -5.26 25.38 19.70
N HIS A 130 -4.29 24.61 20.22
CA HIS A 130 -4.11 24.36 21.66
C HIS A 130 -2.94 25.13 22.29
N SER A 131 -2.25 25.97 21.52
CA SER A 131 -1.28 26.96 22.01
C SER A 131 -1.94 28.32 22.20
#